data_AF-A0A2Z4L7K2-F1
#
_entry.id   AF-A0A2Z4L7K2-F1
#
_cell.length_a   1.000
_cell.length_b   1.000
_cell.length_c   1.000
_cell.angle_alpha   90.00
_cell.angle_beta   90.00
_cell.angle_gamma   90.00
#
_symmetry.space_group_name_H-M   'P 1'
#
loop_
_entity.id
_entity.type
_entity.pdbx_description
1 polymer ?
#
loop_
_entity_poly.entity_id
_entity_poly.type
_entity_poly.pdbx_seq_one_letter_code
_entity_poly.pdbx_strand_id
1 'polypeptide(L)'
;MIDWNYDLIRTINNHYNRILNPSVDLFYFIRNFEEIYRMSISDEVLLPDIFHDVMLYTLNNVNARNKIIISEEEQFILDNILEQKRVIQQEKRQKAYEEGLDAYYKFIVDEVIEFVELYPFWSQLIIRKQ
;
A
#
# COMPACT_ATOMS: atom_id res chain seq x y z
N MET A 1 5.61 16.70 -7.38
CA MET A 1 6.52 15.54 -7.25
C MET A 1 6.70 15.23 -5.77
N ILE A 2 6.56 13.97 -5.37
CA ILE A 2 6.59 13.56 -3.97
C ILE A 2 8.03 13.31 -3.56
N ASP A 3 8.49 14.00 -2.52
CA ASP A 3 9.85 13.82 -1.98
C ASP A 3 9.95 12.54 -1.15
N TRP A 4 10.01 11.40 -1.84
CA TRP A 4 10.16 10.08 -1.22
C TRP A 4 11.52 9.94 -0.51
N ASN A 5 11.53 9.28 0.64
CA ASN A 5 12.76 8.84 1.29
C ASN A 5 13.22 7.52 0.67
N TYR A 6 13.90 7.63 -0.48
CA TYR A 6 14.34 6.47 -1.27
C TYR A 6 15.27 5.51 -0.50
N ASP A 7 16.10 6.00 0.42
CA ASP A 7 17.02 5.15 1.18
C ASP A 7 16.28 4.30 2.23
N LEU A 8 15.29 4.89 2.92
CA LEU A 8 14.42 4.15 3.83
C LEU A 8 13.60 3.10 3.07
N ILE A 9 12.97 3.51 1.96
CA ILE A 9 12.17 2.60 1.12
C ILE A 9 13.05 1.48 0.58
N ARG A 10 14.28 1.76 0.14
CA ARG A 10 15.25 0.75 -0.30
C ARG A 10 15.51 -0.29 0.79
N THR A 11 15.72 0.19 2.02
CA THR A 11 16.03 -0.66 3.16
C THR A 11 14.88 -1.63 3.46
N ILE A 12 13.65 -1.11 3.48
CA ILE A 12 12.45 -1.92 3.75
C ILE A 12 12.16 -2.88 2.61
N ASN A 13 12.22 -2.41 1.36
CA ASN A 13 12.03 -3.23 0.17
C ASN A 13 13.03 -4.40 0.14
N ASN A 14 14.31 -4.14 0.43
CA ASN A 14 15.33 -5.18 0.52
C ASN A 14 15.08 -6.16 1.67
N HIS A 15 14.57 -5.68 2.80
CA HIS A 15 14.22 -6.54 3.93
C HIS A 15 13.07 -7.50 3.56
N TYR A 16 11.97 -6.99 3.02
CA TYR A 16 10.83 -7.79 2.56
C TYR A 16 11.22 -8.75 1.44
N ASN A 17 12.00 -8.27 0.47
CA ASN A 17 12.55 -9.11 -0.59
C ASN A 17 13.52 -10.17 -0.08
N ARG A 18 13.96 -10.16 1.17
CA ARG A 18 14.77 -11.26 1.74
C ARG A 18 13.91 -12.29 2.44
N ILE A 19 12.89 -11.85 3.17
CA ILE A 19 12.12 -12.72 4.08
C ILE A 19 10.80 -13.23 3.50
N LEU A 20 10.23 -12.53 2.49
CA LEU A 20 8.95 -12.89 1.88
C LEU A 20 9.15 -13.59 0.52
N ASN A 21 8.23 -14.49 0.19
CA ASN A 21 8.01 -15.03 -1.15
C ASN A 21 6.55 -15.47 -1.32
N PRO A 22 5.73 -14.79 -2.15
CA PRO A 22 6.08 -13.59 -2.91
C PRO A 22 6.38 -12.38 -2.00
N SER A 23 7.10 -11.39 -2.53
CA SER A 23 7.29 -10.09 -1.86
C SER A 23 6.64 -8.95 -2.64
N VAL A 24 6.63 -7.76 -2.04
CA VAL A 24 5.99 -6.56 -2.58
C VAL A 24 7.07 -5.61 -3.14
N ASP A 25 6.90 -5.14 -4.38
CA ASP A 25 7.78 -4.13 -4.99
C ASP A 25 7.36 -2.70 -4.57
N LEU A 26 7.96 -2.21 -3.48
CA LEU A 26 7.68 -0.87 -2.98
C LEU A 26 8.20 0.23 -3.92
N PHE A 27 9.24 -0.05 -4.71
CA PHE A 27 9.75 0.93 -5.69
C PHE A 27 8.79 1.10 -6.85
N TYR A 28 8.21 0.00 -7.32
CA TYR A 28 7.19 0.05 -8.34
C TYR A 28 5.97 0.83 -7.86
N PHE A 29 5.53 0.60 -6.62
CA PHE A 29 4.44 1.36 -6.01
C PHE A 29 4.72 2.88 -6.00
N ILE A 30 5.84 3.34 -5.42
CA ILE A 30 6.09 4.79 -5.30
C ILE A 30 6.29 5.49 -6.65
N ARG A 31 6.75 4.76 -7.68
CA ARG A 31 6.90 5.28 -9.04
C ARG A 31 5.56 5.51 -9.72
N ASN A 32 4.55 4.73 -9.38
CA ASN A 32 3.21 4.77 -9.95
C ASN A 32 2.16 5.23 -8.94
N PHE A 33 2.59 5.86 -7.83
CA PHE A 33 1.75 6.12 -6.67
C PHE A 33 0.48 6.90 -7.01
N GLU A 34 0.61 8.01 -7.75
CA GLU A 34 -0.55 8.86 -8.05
C GLU A 34 -1.60 8.12 -8.88
N GLU A 35 -1.18 7.33 -9.87
CA GLU A 35 -2.09 6.55 -10.72
C GLU A 35 -2.80 5.46 -9.90
N ILE A 36 -2.03 4.70 -9.11
CA ILE A 36 -2.57 3.66 -8.22
C ILE A 36 -3.55 4.27 -7.20
N TYR A 37 -3.19 5.41 -6.59
CA TYR A 37 -4.00 6.06 -5.56
C TYR A 37 -5.31 6.62 -6.14
N ARG A 38 -5.26 7.33 -7.28
CA ARG A 38 -6.47 7.86 -7.92
C ARG A 38 -7.40 6.79 -8.43
N MET A 39 -6.86 5.71 -9.00
CA MET A 39 -7.65 4.55 -9.40
C MET A 39 -8.33 3.93 -8.17
N SER A 40 -7.60 3.75 -7.07
CA SER A 40 -8.18 3.21 -5.83
C SER A 40 -9.36 4.04 -5.30
N ILE A 41 -9.28 5.37 -5.41
CA ILE A 41 -10.39 6.27 -5.03
C ILE A 41 -11.55 6.10 -6.02
N SER A 42 -11.27 6.17 -7.32
CA SER A 42 -12.28 6.13 -8.37
C SER A 42 -13.09 4.83 -8.37
N ASP A 43 -12.42 3.71 -8.11
CA ASP A 43 -13.05 2.39 -8.04
C ASP A 43 -13.53 2.03 -6.62
N GLU A 44 -13.42 2.96 -5.67
CA GLU A 44 -13.76 2.78 -4.27
C GLU A 44 -13.04 1.57 -3.62
N VAL A 45 -11.85 1.21 -4.09
CA VAL A 45 -11.04 0.11 -3.57
C VAL A 45 -10.00 0.64 -2.58
N LEU A 46 -9.92 0.01 -1.41
CA LEU A 46 -8.91 0.36 -0.41
C LEU A 46 -7.53 -0.13 -0.87
N LEU A 47 -6.50 0.71 -0.72
CA LEU A 47 -5.13 0.26 -0.97
C LEU A 47 -4.72 -0.80 0.06
N PRO A 48 -3.88 -1.78 -0.33
CA PRO A 48 -3.20 -2.66 0.62
C PRO A 48 -2.55 -1.89 1.77
N ASP A 49 -2.60 -2.42 2.98
CA ASP A 49 -2.17 -1.71 4.19
C ASP A 49 -0.71 -1.28 4.12
N ILE A 50 0.15 -2.11 3.52
CA ILE A 50 1.57 -1.79 3.38
C ILE A 50 1.82 -0.53 2.53
N PHE A 51 0.95 -0.24 1.56
CA PHE A 51 1.06 0.97 0.75
C PHE A 51 0.69 2.20 1.56
N HIS A 52 -0.22 2.08 2.53
CA HIS A 52 -0.50 3.15 3.49
C HIS A 52 0.71 3.49 4.38
N ASP A 53 1.45 2.49 4.83
CA ASP A 53 2.69 2.70 5.57
C ASP A 53 3.75 3.41 4.70
N VAL A 54 3.92 2.96 3.46
CA VAL A 54 4.90 3.54 2.53
C VAL A 54 4.61 4.99 2.19
N MET A 55 3.33 5.41 2.15
CA MET A 55 2.95 6.81 1.95
C MET A 55 3.54 7.77 3.00
N LEU A 56 3.95 7.28 4.17
CA LEU A 56 4.60 8.10 5.22
C LEU A 56 6.11 8.23 5.01
N TYR A 57 6.74 7.44 4.14
CA TYR A 57 8.18 7.47 3.89
C TYR A 57 8.57 8.60 2.93
N THR A 58 8.28 9.83 3.34
CA THR A 58 8.72 11.06 2.67
C THR A 58 9.81 11.75 3.48
N LEU A 59 10.62 12.59 2.84
CA LEU A 59 11.75 13.28 3.50
C LEU A 59 11.32 14.15 4.70
N ASN A 60 10.08 14.64 4.69
CA ASN A 60 9.52 15.50 5.73
C ASN A 60 8.43 14.81 6.58
N ASN A 61 8.25 13.49 6.43
CA ASN A 61 7.18 12.71 7.07
C ASN A 61 5.75 13.23 6.78
N VAL A 62 5.56 14.07 5.76
CA VAL A 62 4.23 14.45 5.29
C VAL A 62 3.70 13.33 4.43
N ASN A 63 2.52 12.81 4.77
CA ASN A 63 1.89 11.73 4.02
C ASN A 63 1.77 12.10 2.53
N ALA A 64 2.26 11.21 1.67
CA ALA A 64 2.26 11.34 0.21
C ALA A 64 0.87 11.65 -0.36
N ARG A 65 -0.20 11.12 0.24
CA ARG A 65 -1.59 11.40 -0.20
C ARG A 65 -1.95 12.89 -0.13
N ASN A 66 -1.41 13.60 0.86
CA ASN A 66 -1.68 15.03 1.04
C ASN A 66 -0.97 15.91 0.00
N LYS A 67 -0.11 15.33 -0.84
CA LYS A 67 0.56 16.01 -1.96
C LYS A 67 -0.21 15.82 -3.28
N ILE A 68 -1.31 15.05 -3.27
CA ILE A 68 -2.19 14.84 -4.43
C ILE A 68 -3.38 15.80 -4.32
N ILE A 69 -3.63 16.57 -5.38
CA ILE A 69 -4.81 17.43 -5.46
C ILE A 69 -6.00 16.56 -5.86
N ILE A 70 -7.00 16.47 -5.01
CA ILE A 70 -8.21 15.67 -5.24
C ILE A 70 -9.46 16.57 -5.34
N SER A 71 -10.46 16.12 -6.08
CA SER A 71 -11.76 16.77 -6.23
C SER A 71 -12.60 16.63 -4.95
N GLU A 72 -13.68 17.40 -4.84
CA GLU A 72 -14.64 17.27 -3.73
C GLU A 72 -15.32 15.89 -3.72
N GLU A 73 -15.56 15.31 -4.89
CA GLU A 73 -16.11 13.96 -5.04
C GLU A 73 -15.12 12.89 -4.57
N GLU A 74 -13.85 12.99 -4.98
CA GLU A 74 -12.78 12.10 -4.51
C GLU A 74 -12.61 12.19 -2.98
N GLN A 75 -12.67 13.41 -2.42
CA GLN A 75 -12.63 13.63 -0.97
C GLN A 75 -13.82 12.98 -0.26
N PHE A 76 -15.03 13.10 -0.82
CA PHE A 76 -16.21 12.45 -0.27
C PHE A 76 -16.06 10.92 -0.21
N ILE A 77 -15.57 10.30 -1.28
CA ILE A 77 -15.31 8.85 -1.33
C ILE A 77 -14.29 8.45 -0.26
N LEU A 78 -13.20 9.22 -0.13
CA LEU A 78 -12.18 8.96 0.88
C LEU A 78 -12.77 8.93 2.29
N ASP A 79 -13.49 9.99 2.68
CA ASP A 79 -13.95 10.17 4.05
C ASP A 79 -15.13 9.27 4.42
N ASN A 80 -16.00 8.94 3.46
CA ASN A 80 -17.26 8.24 3.74
C ASN A 80 -17.24 6.76 3.35
N ILE A 81 -16.40 6.36 2.38
CA ILE A 81 -16.36 4.99 1.87
C ILE A 81 -15.04 4.32 2.26
N LEU A 82 -13.90 4.90 1.87
CA LEU A 82 -12.61 4.28 2.09
C LEU A 82 -12.18 4.29 3.55
N GLU A 83 -12.48 5.35 4.30
CA GLU A 83 -12.14 5.42 5.73
C GLU A 83 -12.85 4.33 6.56
N GLN A 84 -14.09 3.98 6.21
CA GLN A 84 -14.82 2.88 6.87
C GLN A 84 -14.14 1.52 6.59
N LYS A 85 -13.71 1.30 5.35
CA LYS A 85 -12.94 0.10 4.97
C LYS A 85 -11.58 0.07 5.68
N ARG A 86 -10.97 1.24 5.90
CA ARG A 86 -9.67 1.38 6.57
C ARG A 86 -9.70 0.94 8.03
N VAL A 87 -10.77 1.23 8.77
CA VAL A 87 -10.94 0.76 10.15
C VAL A 87 -10.92 -0.77 10.20
N ILE A 88 -11.68 -1.44 9.32
CA ILE A 88 -11.74 -2.91 9.25
C ILE A 88 -10.38 -3.50 8.87
N GLN A 89 -9.66 -2.88 7.95
CA GLN A 89 -8.31 -3.30 7.55
C GLN A 89 -7.33 -3.23 8.73
N GLN A 90 -7.39 -2.16 9.53
CA GLN A 90 -6.53 -2.02 10.72
C GLN A 90 -6.82 -3.09 11.78
N GLU A 91 -8.09 -3.45 11.99
CA GLU A 91 -8.47 -4.55 12.89
C GLU A 91 -7.91 -5.89 12.41
N LYS A 92 -8.00 -6.18 11.10
CA LYS A 92 -7.43 -7.40 10.50
C LYS A 92 -5.90 -7.44 10.66
N ARG A 93 -5.22 -6.32 10.42
CA ARG A 93 -3.77 -6.18 10.63
C ARG A 93 -3.39 -6.48 12.09
N GLN A 94 -4.11 -5.89 13.04
CA GLN A 94 -3.86 -6.08 14.47
C GLN A 94 -4.05 -7.54 14.87
N LYS A 95 -5.13 -8.18 14.41
CA LYS A 95 -5.36 -9.60 14.66
C LYS A 95 -4.24 -10.48 14.08
N ALA A 96 -3.82 -10.23 12.84
CA ALA A 96 -2.72 -10.97 12.22
C ALA A 96 -1.40 -10.78 12.98
N TYR A 97 -1.14 -9.58 13.49
CA TYR A 97 0.02 -9.30 14.34
C TYR A 97 -0.02 -10.07 15.67
N GLU A 98 -1.19 -10.16 16.31
CA GLU A 98 -1.40 -10.92 17.55
C GLU A 98 -1.25 -12.44 17.35
N GLU A 99 -1.60 -12.96 16.18
CA GLU A 99 -1.40 -14.37 15.81
C GLU A 99 0.08 -14.73 15.58
N GLY A 100 0.90 -13.74 15.19
CA GLY A 100 2.35 -13.86 15.08
C GLY A 100 2.92 -13.30 13.78
N LEU A 101 4.24 -13.31 13.66
CA LEU A 101 4.94 -12.72 12.51
C LEU A 101 4.57 -13.36 11.17
N ASP A 102 4.36 -14.68 11.13
CA ASP A 102 3.99 -15.38 9.90
C ASP A 102 2.59 -14.97 9.41
N ALA A 103 1.62 -14.85 10.33
CA ALA A 103 0.28 -14.39 10.02
C ALA A 103 0.29 -12.92 9.57
N TYR A 104 1.06 -12.07 10.24
CA TYR A 104 1.25 -10.67 9.86
C TYR A 104 1.86 -10.51 8.45
N TYR A 105 2.91 -11.27 8.14
CA TYR A 105 3.53 -11.23 6.82
C TYR A 105 2.63 -11.79 5.73
N LYS A 106 1.88 -12.86 6.03
CA LYS A 106 0.86 -13.40 5.14
C LYS A 106 -0.21 -12.35 4.84
N PHE A 107 -0.73 -11.66 5.85
CA PHE A 107 -1.69 -10.58 5.68
C PHE A 107 -1.19 -9.49 4.73
N ILE A 108 0.04 -8.98 4.94
CA ILE A 108 0.63 -7.95 4.07
C ILE A 108 0.69 -8.38 2.60
N VAL A 109 1.12 -9.63 2.36
CA VAL A 109 1.32 -10.14 1.01
C VAL A 109 -0.01 -10.48 0.35
N ASP A 110 -0.94 -11.10 1.09
CA ASP A 110 -2.25 -11.49 0.58
C ASP A 110 -3.06 -10.25 0.13
N GLU A 111 -3.04 -9.14 0.87
CA GLU A 111 -3.73 -7.91 0.45
C GLU A 111 -3.20 -7.37 -0.90
N VAL A 112 -1.88 -7.43 -1.11
CA VAL A 112 -1.30 -7.01 -2.40
C VAL A 112 -1.64 -8.00 -3.51
N ILE A 113 -1.69 -9.30 -3.22
CA ILE A 113 -2.14 -10.33 -4.17
C ILE A 113 -3.58 -10.06 -4.59
N GLU A 114 -4.49 -9.90 -3.63
CA GLU A 114 -5.91 -9.63 -3.89
C GLU A 114 -6.09 -8.36 -4.74
N PHE A 115 -5.32 -7.30 -4.43
CA PHE A 115 -5.32 -6.07 -5.20
C PHE A 115 -4.86 -6.29 -6.66
N VAL A 116 -3.79 -7.05 -6.88
CA VAL A 116 -3.30 -7.37 -8.23
C VAL A 116 -4.22 -8.32 -8.98
N GLU A 117 -4.95 -9.20 -8.31
CA GLU A 117 -5.96 -10.06 -8.94
C GLU A 117 -7.12 -9.23 -9.50
N LEU A 118 -7.53 -8.17 -8.78
CA LEU A 118 -8.50 -7.19 -9.28
C LEU A 118 -7.91 -6.31 -10.40
N TYR A 119 -6.63 -5.99 -10.33
CA TYR A 119 -5.93 -5.10 -11.27
C TYR A 119 -4.66 -5.74 -11.86
N PRO A 120 -4.78 -6.68 -12.82
CA PRO A 120 -3.63 -7.46 -13.31
C PRO A 120 -2.52 -6.64 -13.97
N PHE A 121 -2.83 -5.44 -14.47
CA PHE A 121 -1.84 -4.51 -15.02
C PHE A 121 -0.84 -4.01 -13.96
N TRP A 122 -1.19 -4.10 -12.68
CA TRP A 122 -0.29 -3.84 -11.55
C TRP A 122 0.49 -5.06 -11.07
N SER A 123 0.56 -6.14 -11.85
CA SER A 123 1.28 -7.37 -11.49
C SER A 123 2.74 -7.20 -11.08
N GLN A 124 3.41 -6.12 -11.51
CA GLN A 124 4.77 -5.79 -11.08
C GLN A 124 4.87 -5.36 -9.60
N LEU A 125 3.75 -5.12 -8.91
CA LEU A 125 3.74 -4.95 -7.45
C LEU A 125 4.15 -6.22 -6.70
N ILE A 126 4.12 -7.38 -7.36
CA ILE A 126 4.46 -8.67 -6.75
C ILE A 126 5.75 -9.23 -7.36
N ILE A 127 6.73 -9.49 -6.50
CA ILE A 127 7.97 -10.15 -6.86
C ILE A 127 7.89 -11.62 -6.44
N ARG A 128 7.92 -12.53 -7.40
CA ARG A 128 8.00 -13.97 -7.16
C ARG A 128 9.44 -14.44 -7.36
N LYS A 129 10.06 -14.97 -6.31
CA LYS A 129 11.38 -15.60 -6.45
C LYS A 129 11.19 -16.98 -7.06
N GLN A 130 11.96 -17.25 -8.11
CA GLN A 130 12.13 -18.60 -8.66
C GLN A 130 12.92 -19.48 -7.69
#